data_AF-A0A918NV53-F1
#
_entry.id   AF-A0A918NV53-F1
#
_cell.length_a   1.000
_cell.length_b   1.000
_cell.length_c   1.000
_cell.angle_alpha   90.00
_cell.angle_beta   90.00
_cell.angle_gamma   90.00
#
_symmetry.space_group_name_H-M   'P 1'
#
loop_
_entity.id
_entity.type
_entity.pdbx_description
1 polymer ?
#
loop_
_entity_poly.entity_id
_entity_poly.type
_entity_poly.pdbx_seq_one_letter_code
_entity_poly.pdbx_strand_id
1 'polypeptide(L)'
;MATTQTALNIPGEAPVPERWGVVVDEARLYAIGGSPTEWWTTSAAQFHRSGRLRHLTTLIIGGSVELGPFDRDDADFARDHLINNGVRAELATVRRWTEQPHMPGCRKTKPCHLCSPLEEAR
;
A
#
# COMPACT_ATOMS: atom_id res chain seq x y z
N MET A 1 -0.28 -10.66 55.49
CA MET A 1 0.48 -9.81 54.54
C MET A 1 -0.08 -10.09 53.16
N ALA A 2 -0.87 -9.16 52.61
CA ALA A 2 -1.51 -9.34 51.30
C ALA A 2 -0.60 -8.75 50.22
N THR A 3 -0.09 -9.60 49.34
CA THR A 3 0.72 -9.21 48.19
C THR A 3 -0.21 -8.66 47.13
N THR A 4 -0.31 -7.33 47.04
CA THR A 4 -1.09 -6.67 46.00
C THR A 4 -0.37 -6.86 44.66
N GLN A 5 -0.80 -7.85 43.86
CA GLN A 5 -0.36 -7.97 42.47
C GLN A 5 -0.93 -6.77 41.70
N THR A 6 -0.05 -5.87 41.28
CA THR A 6 -0.36 -4.85 40.29
C THR A 6 -0.59 -5.54 38.96
N ALA A 7 -1.84 -5.87 38.66
CA ALA A 7 -2.22 -6.32 37.32
C ALA A 7 -1.97 -5.15 36.35
N LEU A 8 -0.96 -5.31 35.48
CA LEU A 8 -0.74 -4.41 34.35
C LEU A 8 -1.99 -4.49 33.46
N ASN A 9 -2.81 -3.44 33.52
CA ASN A 9 -3.95 -3.26 32.64
C ASN A 9 -3.41 -2.92 31.24
N ILE A 10 -3.00 -3.96 30.49
CA ILE A 10 -2.66 -3.83 29.07
C ILE A 10 -4.01 -3.87 28.33
N PRO A 11 -4.49 -2.74 27.76
CA PRO A 11 -5.71 -2.76 26.96
C PRO A 11 -5.53 -3.79 25.83
N GLY A 12 -6.37 -4.84 25.88
CA GLY A 12 -6.22 -6.08 25.14
C GLY A 12 -6.64 -6.02 23.67
N GLU A 13 -6.30 -4.94 22.97
CA GLU A 13 -6.40 -4.92 21.51
C GLU A 13 -4.98 -5.02 20.94
N ALA A 14 -4.66 -6.18 20.36
CA ALA A 14 -3.41 -6.35 19.65
C ALA A 14 -3.31 -5.27 18.57
N PRO A 15 -2.16 -4.59 18.43
CA PRO A 15 -2.02 -3.57 17.39
C PRO A 15 -2.35 -4.21 16.04
N VAL A 16 -3.19 -3.53 15.25
CA VAL A 16 -3.52 -3.98 13.89
C VAL A 16 -2.19 -4.25 13.17
N PRO A 17 -2.00 -5.46 12.59
CA PRO A 17 -0.73 -5.79 11.97
C PRO A 17 -0.39 -4.76 10.90
N GLU A 18 0.86 -4.26 10.93
CA GLU A 18 1.31 -3.28 9.95
C GLU A 18 1.16 -3.86 8.55
N ARG A 19 0.38 -3.19 7.71
CA ARG A 19 0.20 -3.57 6.31
C ARG A 19 1.15 -2.76 5.45
N TRP A 20 1.71 -3.41 4.45
CA TRP A 20 2.65 -2.84 3.49
C TRP A 20 2.17 -3.06 2.06
N GLY A 21 2.68 -2.25 1.14
CA GLY A 21 2.38 -2.36 -0.27
C GLY A 21 3.54 -1.92 -1.15
N VAL A 22 3.48 -2.32 -2.41
CA VAL A 22 4.47 -1.93 -3.42
C VAL A 22 3.80 -1.00 -4.42
N VAL A 23 4.27 0.23 -4.49
CA VAL A 23 3.83 1.20 -5.49
C VAL A 23 4.63 1.03 -6.77
N VAL A 24 3.93 0.86 -7.87
CA VAL A 24 4.50 0.78 -9.22
C VAL A 24 4.08 2.00 -10.02
N ASP A 25 5.06 2.74 -10.56
CA ASP A 25 4.84 3.83 -11.50
C ASP A 25 4.64 3.25 -12.91
N GLU A 26 3.39 2.90 -13.21
CA GLU A 26 3.01 2.33 -14.50
C GLU A 26 3.21 3.32 -15.64
N ALA A 27 2.95 4.61 -15.42
CA ALA A 27 3.09 5.63 -16.46
C ALA A 27 4.51 5.64 -17.04
N ARG A 28 5.51 5.64 -16.16
CA ARG A 28 6.92 5.60 -16.57
C ARG A 28 7.33 4.22 -17.09
N LEU A 29 6.77 3.15 -16.54
CA LEU A 29 7.03 1.80 -17.03
C LEU A 29 6.50 1.58 -18.46
N TYR A 30 5.30 2.07 -18.78
CA TYR A 30 4.74 2.02 -20.14
C TYR A 30 5.48 2.95 -21.09
N ALA A 31 5.95 4.11 -20.63
CA ALA A 31 6.73 5.03 -21.45
C ALA A 31 8.11 4.48 -21.86
N ILE A 32 8.72 3.62 -21.05
CA ILE A 32 9.98 2.94 -21.39
C ILE A 32 9.73 1.82 -22.42
N GLY A 33 8.64 1.07 -22.25
CA GLY A 33 8.27 -0.04 -23.14
C GLY A 33 9.19 -1.27 -23.02
N GLY A 34 8.96 -2.23 -23.91
CA GLY A 34 9.77 -3.45 -24.03
C GLY A 34 9.31 -4.61 -23.13
N SER A 35 10.20 -5.60 -22.97
CA SER A 35 9.89 -6.84 -22.25
C SER A 35 9.39 -6.65 -20.80
N PRO A 36 9.94 -5.72 -19.99
CA PRO A 36 9.42 -5.46 -18.64
C PRO A 36 7.96 -4.97 -18.64
N THR A 37 7.58 -4.20 -19.65
CA THR A 37 6.23 -3.65 -19.80
C THR A 37 5.23 -4.75 -20.19
N GLU A 38 5.59 -5.63 -21.12
CA GLU A 38 4.77 -6.78 -21.52
C GLU A 38 4.55 -7.75 -20.36
N TRP A 39 5.63 -8.06 -19.64
CA TRP A 39 5.59 -8.87 -18.44
C TRP A 39 4.66 -8.24 -17.38
N TRP A 40 4.86 -6.94 -17.10
CA TRP A 40 4.06 -6.23 -16.12
C TRP A 40 2.58 -6.20 -16.49
N THR A 41 2.24 -5.93 -17.76
CA THR A 41 0.84 -5.93 -18.24
C THR A 41 0.17 -7.27 -17.98
N THR A 42 0.90 -8.37 -18.18
CA THR A 42 0.41 -9.73 -17.94
C THR A 42 0.23 -10.02 -16.44
N SER A 43 1.20 -9.61 -15.62
CA SER A 43 1.20 -9.82 -14.17
C SER A 43 0.16 -8.94 -13.45
N ALA A 44 0.02 -7.67 -13.84
CA ALA A 44 -0.95 -6.71 -13.30
C ALA A 44 -2.39 -7.23 -13.45
N ALA A 45 -2.71 -7.88 -14.58
CA ALA A 45 -4.01 -8.50 -14.78
C ALA A 45 -4.32 -9.63 -13.79
N GLN A 46 -3.30 -10.32 -13.26
CA GLN A 46 -3.48 -11.33 -12.22
C GLN A 46 -3.75 -10.67 -10.86
N PHE A 47 -2.95 -9.66 -10.48
CA PHE A 47 -3.15 -8.93 -9.23
C PHE A 47 -4.47 -8.16 -9.19
N HIS A 48 -4.94 -7.64 -10.33
CA HIS A 48 -6.26 -7.04 -10.46
C HIS A 48 -7.37 -8.06 -10.19
N ARG A 49 -7.28 -9.25 -10.80
CA ARG A 49 -8.26 -10.34 -10.57
C ARG A 49 -8.27 -10.85 -9.15
N SER A 50 -7.13 -10.86 -8.46
CA SER A 50 -7.04 -11.26 -7.05
C SER A 50 -7.48 -10.14 -6.09
N GLY A 51 -7.85 -8.96 -6.59
CA GLY A 51 -8.20 -7.81 -5.76
C GLY A 51 -7.01 -7.20 -4.99
N ARG A 52 -5.77 -7.55 -5.36
CA ARG A 52 -4.54 -7.09 -4.70
C ARG A 52 -3.87 -5.92 -5.41
N LEU A 53 -4.39 -5.52 -6.58
CA LEU A 53 -3.92 -4.35 -7.30
C LEU A 53 -4.93 -3.22 -7.14
N ARG A 54 -4.40 -2.06 -6.75
CA ARG A 54 -5.18 -0.85 -6.54
C ARG A 54 -4.60 0.28 -7.36
N HIS A 55 -5.44 1.04 -8.06
CA HIS A 55 -5.02 2.27 -8.72
C HIS A 55 -5.02 3.43 -7.72
N LEU A 56 -3.87 4.08 -7.55
CA LEU A 56 -3.71 5.29 -6.73
C LEU A 56 -3.97 6.56 -7.54
N THR A 57 -3.59 6.53 -8.81
CA THR A 57 -3.85 7.59 -9.78
C THR A 57 -4.04 6.93 -11.13
N THR A 58 -5.04 7.39 -11.90
CA THR A 58 -5.30 6.90 -13.25
C THR A 58 -5.02 8.01 -14.25
N LEU A 59 -4.10 7.78 -15.19
CA LEU A 59 -3.87 8.65 -16.35
C LEU A 59 -4.16 7.88 -17.64
N ILE A 60 -4.24 8.60 -18.75
CA ILE A 60 -4.53 8.05 -20.09
C ILE A 60 -3.50 6.98 -20.52
N ILE A 61 -2.25 7.08 -20.05
CA ILE A 61 -1.11 6.23 -20.47
C ILE A 61 -0.58 5.39 -19.29
N GLY A 62 -1.46 5.01 -18.37
CA GLY A 62 -1.10 4.36 -17.10
C GLY A 62 -0.75 5.36 -16.01
N GLY A 63 -0.95 4.98 -14.75
CA GLY A 63 -0.79 5.89 -13.61
C GLY A 63 0.13 5.32 -12.55
N SER A 64 -0.29 5.33 -11.29
CA SER A 64 0.42 4.66 -10.21
C SER A 64 -0.50 3.63 -9.58
N VAL A 65 0.01 2.42 -9.39
CA VAL A 65 -0.73 1.35 -8.72
C VAL A 65 -0.03 0.92 -7.45
N GLU A 66 -0.77 0.33 -6.54
CA GLU A 66 -0.28 -0.26 -5.31
C GLU A 66 -0.67 -1.74 -5.25
N LEU A 67 0.32 -2.60 -5.03
CA LEU A 67 0.16 -4.03 -4.79
C LEU A 67 0.10 -4.30 -3.29
N GLY A 68 -0.86 -5.10 -2.85
CA GLY A 68 -1.01 -5.50 -1.45
C GLY A 68 -2.48 -5.70 -1.06
N PRO A 69 -2.83 -5.68 0.24
CA PRO A 69 -1.91 -5.52 1.37
C PRO A 69 -1.00 -6.74 1.56
N PHE A 70 0.23 -6.50 1.97
CA PHE A 70 1.25 -7.49 2.34
C PHE A 70 1.72 -7.26 3.78
N ASP A 71 2.46 -8.23 4.32
CA ASP A 71 3.41 -7.90 5.39
C ASP A 71 4.66 -7.23 4.79
N ARG A 72 5.58 -6.79 5.65
CA ARG A 72 6.77 -6.06 5.19
C ARG A 72 7.69 -6.92 4.34
N ASP A 73 7.93 -8.15 4.76
CA ASP A 73 8.87 -9.06 4.10
C ASP A 73 8.35 -9.48 2.72
N ASP A 74 7.04 -9.75 2.61
CA ASP A 74 6.34 -10.00 1.35
C ASP A 74 6.36 -8.78 0.43
N ALA A 75 6.23 -7.56 0.98
CA ALA A 75 6.32 -6.34 0.18
C ALA A 75 7.74 -6.13 -0.37
N ASP A 76 8.78 -6.35 0.43
CA ASP A 76 10.17 -6.30 -0.01
C ASP A 76 10.46 -7.40 -1.05
N PHE A 77 9.98 -8.64 -0.83
CA PHE A 77 10.08 -9.72 -1.81
C PHE A 77 9.37 -9.37 -3.12
N ALA A 78 8.15 -8.83 -3.05
CA ALA A 78 7.39 -8.43 -4.23
C ALA A 78 8.11 -7.32 -5.01
N ARG A 79 8.69 -6.32 -4.33
CA ARG A 79 9.53 -5.29 -4.98
C ARG A 79 10.71 -5.93 -5.70
N ASP A 80 11.45 -6.79 -5.01
CA ASP A 80 12.64 -7.41 -5.58
C ASP A 80 12.28 -8.35 -6.74
N HIS A 81 11.13 -9.02 -6.67
CA HIS A 81 10.61 -9.80 -7.77
C HIS A 81 10.29 -8.93 -8.99
N LEU A 82 9.67 -7.75 -8.82
CA LEU A 82 9.45 -6.81 -9.92
C LEU A 82 10.78 -6.39 -10.55
N ILE A 83 11.78 -6.07 -9.72
CA ILE A 83 13.11 -5.63 -10.18
C ILE A 83 13.81 -6.74 -10.95
N ASN A 84 13.76 -7.98 -10.46
CA ASN A 84 14.34 -9.15 -11.13
C ASN A 84 13.67 -9.47 -12.48
N ASN A 85 12.43 -9.04 -12.68
CA ASN A 85 11.72 -9.13 -13.97
C ASN A 85 11.91 -7.89 -14.86
N GLY A 86 12.83 -6.99 -14.50
CA GLY A 86 13.26 -5.87 -15.34
C GLY A 86 12.56 -4.54 -15.06
N VAL A 87 11.70 -4.45 -14.03
CA VAL A 87 11.21 -3.15 -13.56
C VAL A 87 12.39 -2.39 -12.93
N ARG A 88 12.60 -1.14 -13.33
CA ARG A 88 13.68 -0.33 -12.74
C ARG A 88 13.37 -0.06 -11.26
N ALA A 89 14.39 -0.14 -10.40
CA ALA A 89 14.21 -0.03 -8.94
C ALA A 89 13.53 1.29 -8.51
N GLU A 90 13.78 2.38 -9.22
CA GLU A 90 13.15 3.68 -8.98
C GLU A 90 11.64 3.72 -9.31
N LEU A 91 11.11 2.72 -10.02
CA LEU A 91 9.69 2.63 -10.37
C LEU A 91 8.90 1.72 -9.42
N ALA A 92 9.57 1.02 -8.49
CA ALA A 92 8.96 0.09 -7.55
C ALA A 92 9.35 0.46 -6.11
N THR A 93 8.41 1.00 -5.33
CA THR A 93 8.68 1.50 -3.97
C THR A 93 7.82 0.78 -2.94
N VAL A 94 8.45 0.22 -1.90
CA VAL A 94 7.75 -0.32 -0.73
C VAL A 94 7.34 0.82 0.18
N ARG A 95 6.08 0.81 0.62
CA ARG A 95 5.57 1.76 1.61
C ARG A 95 4.55 1.11 2.53
N ARG A 96 4.25 1.76 3.65
CA ARG A 96 3.11 1.37 4.49
C ARG A 96 1.83 1.45 3.66
N TRP A 97 1.02 0.40 3.75
CA TRP A 97 -0.28 0.30 3.09
C TRP A 97 -1.22 1.31 3.71
N THR A 98 -1.34 2.45 3.05
CA THR A 98 -2.21 3.51 3.51
C THR A 98 -3.66 3.15 3.16
N GLU A 99 -4.56 3.30 4.12
CA GLU A 99 -5.98 3.50 3.83
C GLU A 99 -6.13 4.81 3.05
N GLN A 100 -5.91 4.77 1.72
CA GLN A 100 -5.85 5.90 0.78
C GLN A 100 -4.67 6.87 1.01
N PRO A 101 -3.87 7.20 -0.03
CA PRO A 101 -3.34 8.55 -0.10
C PRO A 101 -4.53 9.49 -0.31
N HIS A 102 -4.80 10.40 0.63
CA HIS A 102 -5.71 11.50 0.38
C HIS A 102 -5.13 12.33 -0.77
N MET A 103 -5.70 12.20 -1.97
CA MET A 103 -5.32 13.07 -3.09
C MET A 103 -5.68 14.53 -2.74
N PRO A 104 -4.86 15.51 -3.15
CA PRO A 104 -5.25 16.93 -3.10
C PRO A 104 -6.56 17.11 -3.87
N GLY A 105 -7.64 17.44 -3.18
CA GLY A 105 -8.99 17.53 -3.77
C GLY A 105 -9.98 16.44 -3.34
N CYS A 106 -9.69 15.66 -2.29
CA CYS A 106 -10.62 14.74 -1.65
C CYS A 106 -11.90 15.46 -1.14
N ARG A 107 -12.84 15.73 -2.05
CA ARG A 107 -14.15 16.31 -1.79
C ARG A 107 -15.16 15.18 -1.68
N LYS A 108 -15.48 14.83 -0.43
CA LYS A 108 -16.76 14.25 0.00
C LYS A 108 -17.22 12.96 -0.69
N THR A 109 -16.94 11.83 -0.04
CA THR A 109 -18.01 10.92 0.44
C THR A 109 -17.60 10.48 1.86
N LYS A 110 -18.56 10.39 2.78
CA LYS A 110 -18.41 10.39 4.25
C LYS A 110 -17.61 9.19 4.83
N PRO A 111 -17.31 9.23 6.14
CA PRO A 111 -16.19 9.92 6.78
C PRO A 111 -14.86 9.15 6.59
N CYS A 112 -13.82 9.86 6.19
CA CYS A 112 -12.46 9.31 6.23
C CYS A 112 -12.04 9.24 7.71
N HIS A 113 -11.67 8.07 8.23
CA HIS A 113 -11.30 7.87 9.63
C HIS A 113 -10.05 8.68 10.04
N LEU A 114 -9.32 9.19 9.04
CA LEU A 114 -8.13 10.03 9.14
C LEU A 114 -8.43 11.55 9.16
N CYS A 115 -9.68 11.94 8.90
CA CYS A 115 -10.15 13.33 8.85
C CYS A 115 -10.81 13.76 10.17
N SER A 116 -10.93 12.84 11.13
CA SER A 116 -11.24 13.19 12.51
C SER A 116 -9.93 13.52 13.21
N PRO A 117 -9.65 14.78 13.56
CA PRO A 117 -8.63 15.05 14.55
C PRO A 117 -9.13 14.42 15.85
N LEU A 118 -8.41 13.41 16.33
CA LEU A 118 -8.49 13.07 17.74
C LEU A 118 -7.97 14.28 18.51
N GLU A 119 -8.80 14.72 19.46
CA GLU A 119 -8.52 15.65 20.56
C GLU A 119 -8.72 17.16 20.31
N GLU A 120 -9.86 17.67 20.77
CA GLU A 120 -9.81 18.74 21.77
C GLU A 120 -10.71 18.38 22.96
N ALA A 121 -10.08 18.44 24.13
CA ALA A 121 -10.61 18.16 25.44
C ALA A 121 -11.89 18.93 25.79
N ARG A 122 -12.91 18.20 26.29
CA ARG A 122 -13.62 18.49 27.55
C ARG A 122 -14.68 17.44 27.85
#